data_AF-A0A6I6SP56-F1
#
_entry.id   AF-A0A6I6SP56-F1
#
_cell.length_a   1.000
_cell.length_b   1.000
_cell.length_c   1.000
_cell.angle_alpha   90.00
_cell.angle_beta   90.00
_cell.angle_gamma   90.00
#
_symmetry.space_group_name_H-M   'P 1'
#
loop_
_entity.id
_entity.type
_entity.pdbx_description
1 polymer ?
#
loop_
_entity_poly.entity_id
_entity_poly.type
_entity_poly.pdbx_seq_one_letter_code
_entity_poly.pdbx_strand_id
1 'polypeptide(L)'
;MPSPSPLNILLVDDEVVRAAMVEEALMAEGHRVICRLTSPASLNEMVERHQPDVVIIDMESPDRDTLESMALLNRENPRPVVFFADQHDSDTLQAALKAGVSAYVVDGLVPERVEAIVEVAIARFDAFHSMRQELDKARNQLAERKRIERAKGLLMKHQSCDEEQAYRMLRKLAMDRGQRIAEVADSVIDILDRLNPTLASPQGRPDQRGSRS
;
A
#
# COMPACT_ATOMS: atom_id res chain seq x y z
N MET A 1 -28.68 17.15 6.16
CA MET A 1 -27.38 16.46 5.97
C MET A 1 -27.61 15.01 6.37
N PRO A 2 -27.21 14.00 5.58
CA PRO A 2 -27.21 12.63 6.10
C PRO A 2 -26.33 12.61 7.35
N SER A 3 -26.85 12.14 8.46
CA SER A 3 -26.06 11.89 9.66
C SER A 3 -24.93 10.92 9.29
N PRO A 4 -23.67 11.18 9.67
CA PRO A 4 -22.59 10.25 9.40
C PRO A 4 -22.97 8.88 10.00
N SER A 5 -22.66 7.80 9.27
CA SER A 5 -22.85 6.46 9.81
C SER A 5 -21.98 6.29 11.06
N PRO A 6 -22.46 5.58 12.10
CA PRO A 6 -21.67 5.37 13.31
C PRO A 6 -20.35 4.70 12.94
N LEU A 7 -19.24 5.34 13.32
CA LEU A 7 -17.89 4.85 13.03
C LEU A 7 -17.45 3.95 14.17
N ASN A 8 -16.83 2.83 13.82
CA ASN A 8 -16.16 1.97 14.78
C ASN A 8 -14.70 2.41 14.91
N ILE A 9 -14.34 2.88 16.10
CA ILE A 9 -13.05 3.49 16.36
C ILE A 9 -12.23 2.56 17.25
N LEU A 10 -10.96 2.40 16.89
CA LEU A 10 -9.95 1.82 17.78
C LEU A 10 -9.12 2.97 18.36
N LEU A 11 -9.07 3.04 19.68
CA LEU A 11 -8.35 4.09 20.41
C LEU A 11 -7.11 3.50 21.09
N VAL A 12 -5.96 4.12 20.87
CA VAL A 12 -4.71 3.84 21.59
C VAL A 12 -4.36 5.07 22.41
N ASP A 13 -4.41 4.95 23.73
CA ASP A 13 -4.08 6.03 24.67
C ASP A 13 -3.69 5.38 26.01
N ASP A 14 -2.53 5.72 26.56
CA ASP A 14 -2.04 5.21 27.83
C ASP A 14 -2.66 5.92 29.05
N GLU A 15 -3.26 7.10 28.85
CA GLU A 15 -3.94 7.86 29.88
C GLU A 15 -5.44 7.53 29.96
N VAL A 16 -5.80 6.68 30.92
CA VAL A 16 -7.17 6.14 31.09
C VAL A 16 -8.25 7.22 31.20
N VAL A 17 -7.97 8.34 31.87
CA VAL A 17 -8.94 9.42 32.08
C VAL A 17 -9.23 10.15 30.78
N ARG A 18 -8.19 10.50 30.01
CA ARG A 18 -8.34 11.15 28.71
C ARG A 18 -9.02 10.22 27.71
N ALA A 19 -8.63 8.95 27.66
CA ALA A 19 -9.29 7.96 26.83
C ALA A 19 -10.80 7.84 27.11
N ALA A 20 -11.21 7.96 28.39
CA ALA A 20 -12.61 8.00 28.80
C ALA A 20 -13.33 9.23 28.26
N MET A 21 -12.76 10.42 28.43
CA MET A 21 -13.32 11.68 27.92
C MET A 21 -13.47 11.68 26.39
N VAL A 22 -12.49 11.12 25.67
CA VAL A 22 -12.52 11.01 24.20
C VAL A 22 -13.60 10.05 23.74
N GLU A 23 -13.78 8.90 24.39
CA GLU A 23 -14.88 7.98 24.07
C GLU A 23 -16.24 8.63 24.32
N GLU A 24 -16.41 9.36 25.42
CA GLU A 24 -17.65 10.09 25.70
C GLU A 24 -17.94 11.14 24.62
N ALA A 25 -16.94 11.89 24.19
CA ALA A 25 -17.08 12.87 23.11
C ALA A 25 -17.45 12.20 21.77
N LEU A 26 -16.75 11.14 21.38
CA LEU A 26 -17.05 10.37 20.16
C LEU A 26 -18.45 9.73 20.22
N MET A 27 -18.85 9.26 21.39
CA MET A 27 -20.18 8.68 21.60
C MET A 27 -21.28 9.73 21.50
N ALA A 28 -21.04 10.96 21.98
CA ALA A 28 -21.98 12.07 21.84
C ALA A 28 -22.22 12.45 20.37
N GLU A 29 -21.20 12.29 19.51
CA GLU A 29 -21.29 12.48 18.06
C GLU A 29 -21.86 11.26 17.31
N GLY A 30 -22.12 10.15 18.02
CA GLY A 30 -22.74 8.94 17.47
C GLY A 30 -21.76 7.88 16.98
N HIS A 31 -20.46 8.03 17.26
CA HIS A 31 -19.43 7.04 16.99
C HIS A 31 -19.25 6.08 18.18
N ARG A 32 -18.47 5.01 17.98
CA ARG A 32 -18.28 3.97 18.99
C ARG A 32 -16.82 3.57 19.07
N VAL A 33 -16.23 3.67 20.25
CA VAL A 33 -14.92 3.06 20.51
C VAL A 33 -15.14 1.57 20.77
N ILE A 34 -14.72 0.72 19.82
CA ILE A 34 -14.95 -0.73 19.88
C ILE A 34 -13.77 -1.49 20.51
N CYS A 35 -12.61 -0.85 20.59
CA CYS A 35 -11.40 -1.41 21.14
C CYS A 35 -10.55 -0.27 21.72
N ARG A 36 -9.99 -0.51 22.91
CA ARG A 36 -9.03 0.39 23.57
C ARG A 36 -7.75 -0.35 23.82
N LEU A 37 -6.64 0.29 23.51
CA LEU A 37 -5.30 -0.19 23.81
C LEU A 37 -4.55 0.90 24.58
N THR A 38 -3.67 0.48 25.48
CA THR A 38 -2.73 1.40 26.15
C THR A 38 -1.37 1.44 25.46
N SER A 39 -1.20 0.69 24.36
CA SER A 39 0.04 0.58 23.62
C SER A 39 -0.22 0.14 22.17
N PRO A 40 0.58 0.62 21.19
CA PRO A 40 0.46 0.21 19.78
C PRO A 40 0.97 -1.22 19.50
N ALA A 41 1.57 -1.91 20.46
CA ALA A 41 2.22 -3.22 20.22
C ALA A 41 1.29 -4.30 19.63
N SER A 42 0.00 -4.28 20.00
CA SER A 42 -1.03 -5.19 19.48
C SER A 42 -1.92 -4.56 18.42
N LEU A 43 -1.55 -3.40 17.87
CA LEU A 43 -2.41 -2.61 16.98
C LEU A 43 -2.82 -3.41 15.73
N ASN A 44 -1.87 -4.03 15.04
CA ASN A 44 -2.15 -4.74 13.78
C ASN A 44 -3.12 -5.92 14.00
N GLU A 45 -2.90 -6.71 15.05
CA GLU A 45 -3.79 -7.82 15.41
C GLU A 45 -5.21 -7.33 15.72
N MET A 46 -5.32 -6.25 16.50
CA MET A 46 -6.62 -5.70 16.88
C MET A 46 -7.35 -5.07 15.69
N VAL A 47 -6.63 -4.40 14.78
CA VAL A 47 -7.21 -3.85 13.56
C VAL A 47 -7.70 -4.95 12.63
N GLU A 48 -6.93 -6.05 12.48
CA GLU A 48 -7.36 -7.20 11.69
C GLU A 48 -8.61 -7.87 12.29
N ARG A 49 -8.63 -8.06 13.61
CA ARG A 49 -9.72 -8.72 14.33
C ARG A 49 -11.00 -7.89 14.38
N HIS A 50 -10.89 -6.61 14.66
CA HIS A 50 -12.02 -5.73 14.93
C HIS A 50 -12.47 -4.91 13.72
N GLN A 51 -11.63 -4.81 12.68
CA GLN A 51 -11.93 -4.08 11.44
C GLN A 51 -12.48 -2.66 11.69
N PRO A 52 -11.79 -1.83 12.50
CA PRO A 52 -12.26 -0.48 12.80
C PRO A 52 -12.27 0.39 11.54
N ASP A 53 -13.18 1.36 11.52
CA ASP A 53 -13.28 2.37 10.46
C ASP A 53 -12.18 3.42 10.59
N VAL A 54 -11.76 3.74 11.81
CA VAL A 54 -10.68 4.71 12.10
C VAL A 54 -9.85 4.22 13.28
N VAL A 55 -8.54 4.47 13.22
CA VAL A 55 -7.61 4.27 14.33
C VAL A 55 -7.16 5.63 14.86
N ILE A 56 -7.35 5.86 16.15
CA ILE A 56 -6.86 7.05 16.87
C ILE A 56 -5.74 6.60 17.79
N ILE A 57 -4.62 7.30 17.73
CA ILE A 57 -3.44 7.00 18.53
C ILE A 57 -2.97 8.29 19.17
N ASP A 58 -2.90 8.29 20.49
CA ASP A 58 -2.35 9.37 21.29
C ASP A 58 -1.16 8.84 22.08
N MET A 59 -0.01 9.46 21.88
CA MET A 59 1.21 9.20 22.66
C MET A 59 2.16 10.38 22.53
N GLU A 60 3.07 10.54 23.49
CA GLU A 60 4.02 11.66 23.51
C GLU A 60 4.80 11.81 22.18
N SER A 61 5.29 10.68 21.63
CA SER A 61 5.99 10.61 20.35
C SER A 61 5.99 9.18 19.80
N PRO A 62 5.74 8.96 18.51
CA PRO A 62 5.88 7.65 17.89
C PRO A 62 7.35 7.28 17.75
N ASP A 63 7.70 6.12 18.27
CA ASP A 63 8.98 5.51 17.97
C ASP A 63 9.00 4.93 16.55
N ARG A 64 10.20 4.55 16.10
CA ARG A 64 10.41 3.97 14.78
C ARG A 64 9.59 2.70 14.57
N ASP A 65 9.49 1.85 15.59
CA ASP A 65 8.79 0.56 15.51
C ASP A 65 7.28 0.77 15.31
N THR A 66 6.71 1.78 15.96
CA THR A 66 5.31 2.22 15.77
C THR A 66 5.08 2.71 14.34
N LEU A 67 5.98 3.55 13.81
CA LEU A 67 5.88 4.03 12.43
C LEU A 67 6.03 2.91 11.40
N GLU A 68 6.92 1.95 11.63
CA GLU A 68 7.06 0.76 10.78
C GLU A 68 5.79 -0.11 10.82
N SER A 69 5.19 -0.29 12.01
CA SER A 69 3.92 -0.99 12.19
C SER A 69 2.77 -0.31 11.44
N MET A 70 2.70 1.02 11.48
CA MET A 70 1.72 1.81 10.72
C MET A 70 1.93 1.68 9.21
N ALA A 71 3.17 1.71 8.75
CA ALA A 71 3.48 1.54 7.34
C ALA A 71 3.05 0.14 6.84
N LEU A 72 3.18 -0.88 7.68
CA LEU A 72 2.68 -2.23 7.39
C LEU A 72 1.15 -2.25 7.34
N LEU A 73 0.49 -1.70 8.36
CA LEU A 73 -0.97 -1.59 8.41
C LEU A 73 -1.53 -0.89 7.18
N ASN A 74 -0.95 0.25 6.78
CA ASN A 74 -1.37 1.00 5.60
C ASN A 74 -1.13 0.27 4.25
N ARG A 75 -0.27 -0.77 4.25
CA ARG A 75 -0.04 -1.59 3.05
C ARG A 75 -0.98 -2.79 2.98
N GLU A 76 -1.27 -3.42 4.11
CA GLU A 76 -2.03 -4.68 4.16
C GLU A 76 -3.52 -4.47 4.46
N ASN A 77 -3.85 -3.54 5.35
CA ASN A 77 -5.21 -3.19 5.74
C ASN A 77 -5.34 -1.66 5.87
N PRO A 78 -5.37 -0.95 4.73
CA PRO A 78 -5.35 0.51 4.73
C PRO A 78 -6.60 1.04 5.44
N ARG A 79 -6.37 1.82 6.51
CA ARG A 79 -7.40 2.48 7.31
C ARG A 79 -6.97 3.92 7.62
N PRO A 80 -7.91 4.85 7.81
CA PRO A 80 -7.62 6.16 8.37
C PRO A 80 -6.94 6.04 9.73
N VAL A 81 -5.76 6.64 9.88
CA VAL A 81 -5.02 6.71 11.14
C VAL A 81 -4.82 8.16 11.53
N VAL A 82 -5.25 8.52 12.74
CA VAL A 82 -5.01 9.83 13.35
C VAL A 82 -4.02 9.66 14.47
N PHE A 83 -2.94 10.43 14.40
CA PHE A 83 -1.92 10.46 15.43
C PHE A 83 -1.93 11.80 16.16
N PHE A 84 -2.03 11.75 17.47
CA PHE A 84 -1.91 12.88 18.37
C PHE A 84 -0.59 12.78 19.12
N ALA A 85 0.16 13.88 19.12
CA ALA A 85 1.46 14.00 19.78
C ALA A 85 1.51 15.28 20.61
N ASP A 86 2.29 15.25 21.68
CA ASP A 86 2.50 16.41 22.55
C ASP A 86 3.66 17.29 22.08
N GLN A 87 4.62 16.71 21.34
CA GLN A 87 5.82 17.41 20.91
C GLN A 87 5.86 17.68 19.41
N HIS A 88 6.25 18.90 19.06
CA HIS A 88 6.55 19.30 17.70
C HIS A 88 7.95 18.82 17.31
N ASP A 89 8.02 17.64 16.69
CA ASP A 89 9.21 17.21 15.96
C ASP A 89 8.92 17.07 14.46
N SER A 90 9.61 17.88 13.66
CA SER A 90 9.44 17.92 12.20
C SER A 90 9.92 16.63 11.55
N ASP A 91 10.94 15.96 12.09
CA ASP A 91 11.47 14.73 11.49
C ASP A 91 10.49 13.58 11.72
N THR A 92 9.94 13.49 12.93
CA THR A 92 8.88 12.55 13.29
C THR A 92 7.59 12.78 12.49
N LEU A 93 7.17 14.04 12.31
CA LEU A 93 6.02 14.38 11.45
C LEU A 93 6.23 13.87 10.01
N GLN A 94 7.40 14.13 9.42
CA GLN A 94 7.72 13.67 8.07
C GLN A 94 7.78 12.14 7.98
N ALA A 95 8.28 11.46 9.01
CA ALA A 95 8.31 10.02 9.07
C ALA A 95 6.90 9.42 9.17
N ALA A 96 6.02 10.00 9.98
CA ALA A 96 4.62 9.60 10.10
C ALA A 96 3.84 9.78 8.78
N LEU A 97 4.02 10.92 8.09
CA LEU A 97 3.42 11.13 6.77
C LEU A 97 3.93 10.14 5.73
N LYS A 98 5.21 9.74 5.78
CA LYS A 98 5.77 8.71 4.91
C LYS A 98 5.27 7.30 5.23
N ALA A 99 5.00 7.00 6.50
CA ALA A 99 4.29 5.79 6.92
C ALA A 99 2.81 5.79 6.43
N GLY A 100 2.31 6.97 6.05
CA GLY A 100 1.01 7.19 5.45
C GLY A 100 -0.12 7.29 6.48
N VAL A 101 0.20 7.84 7.64
CA VAL A 101 -0.78 8.34 8.62
C VAL A 101 -1.63 9.43 7.97
N SER A 102 -2.93 9.43 8.24
CA SER A 102 -3.90 10.32 7.60
C SER A 102 -3.91 11.73 8.20
N ALA A 103 -3.58 11.85 9.49
CA ALA A 103 -3.38 13.12 10.17
C ALA A 103 -2.38 12.97 11.33
N TYR A 104 -1.50 13.96 11.50
CA TYR A 104 -0.62 14.11 12.65
C TYR A 104 -0.91 15.46 13.31
N VAL A 105 -1.34 15.45 14.57
CA VAL A 105 -1.80 16.61 15.31
C VAL A 105 -0.88 16.82 16.49
N VAL A 106 -0.28 18.00 16.55
CA VAL A 106 0.60 18.38 17.64
C VAL A 106 -0.09 19.40 18.51
N ASP A 107 -0.87 18.89 19.45
CA ASP A 107 -1.52 19.65 20.52
C ASP A 107 -2.13 18.70 21.56
N GLY A 108 -1.70 17.42 21.55
CA GLY A 108 -2.35 16.32 22.26
C GLY A 108 -3.77 16.03 21.77
N LEU A 109 -4.33 14.94 22.31
CA LEU A 109 -5.71 14.54 22.06
C LEU A 109 -6.68 15.32 22.96
N VAL A 110 -7.46 16.21 22.34
CA VAL A 110 -8.48 17.04 23.02
C VAL A 110 -9.89 16.61 22.57
N PRO A 111 -10.80 16.20 23.48
CA PRO A 111 -12.11 15.65 23.14
C PRO A 111 -12.96 16.56 22.24
N GLU A 112 -12.90 17.87 22.44
CA GLU A 112 -13.70 18.85 21.68
C GLU A 112 -13.27 18.97 20.21
N ARG A 113 -12.09 18.48 19.86
CA ARG A 113 -11.51 18.58 18.51
C ARG A 113 -11.41 17.24 17.79
N VAL A 114 -11.58 16.14 18.51
CA VAL A 114 -11.34 14.79 17.97
C VAL A 114 -12.22 14.52 16.74
N GLU A 115 -13.48 14.92 16.78
CA GLU A 115 -14.45 14.69 15.70
C GLU A 115 -14.03 15.36 14.39
N ALA A 116 -13.77 16.67 14.42
CA ALA A 116 -13.36 17.42 13.24
C ALA A 116 -12.03 16.91 12.66
N ILE A 117 -11.12 16.43 13.51
CA ILE A 117 -9.84 15.87 13.08
C ILE A 117 -10.06 14.51 12.41
N VAL A 118 -10.91 13.66 12.98
CA VAL A 118 -11.29 12.36 12.42
C VAL A 118 -11.96 12.54 11.05
N GLU A 119 -12.91 13.47 10.92
CA GLU A 119 -13.58 13.77 9.64
C GLU A 119 -12.57 14.17 8.54
N VAL A 120 -11.65 15.10 8.86
CA VAL A 120 -10.59 15.52 7.94
C VAL A 120 -9.65 14.36 7.60
N ALA A 121 -9.32 13.51 8.57
CA ALA A 121 -8.44 12.36 8.35
C ALA A 121 -9.07 11.31 7.42
N ILE A 122 -10.35 11.00 7.60
CA ILE A 122 -11.09 10.09 6.70
C ILE A 122 -11.11 10.67 5.28
N ALA A 123 -11.48 11.94 5.12
CA ALA A 123 -11.53 12.57 3.80
C ALA A 123 -10.16 12.56 3.09
N ARG A 124 -9.07 12.80 3.85
CA ARG A 124 -7.70 12.70 3.33
C ARG A 124 -7.32 11.28 2.96
N PHE A 125 -7.67 10.31 3.79
CA PHE A 125 -7.43 8.90 3.54
C PHE A 125 -8.12 8.46 2.25
N ASP A 126 -9.41 8.76 2.09
CA ASP A 126 -10.19 8.38 0.90
C ASP A 126 -9.63 9.00 -0.38
N ALA A 127 -9.26 10.29 -0.33
CA ALA A 127 -8.62 10.98 -1.45
C ALA A 127 -7.26 10.35 -1.82
N PHE A 128 -6.42 10.05 -0.83
CA PHE A 128 -5.11 9.47 -1.08
C PHE A 128 -5.21 8.01 -1.56
N HIS A 129 -6.09 7.23 -0.94
CA HIS A 129 -6.29 5.82 -1.27
C HIS A 129 -6.88 5.65 -2.67
N SER A 130 -7.86 6.47 -3.06
CA SER A 130 -8.40 6.47 -4.44
C SER A 130 -7.33 6.82 -5.48
N MET A 131 -6.53 7.87 -5.25
CA MET A 131 -5.42 8.23 -6.15
C MET A 131 -4.39 7.10 -6.27
N ARG A 132 -4.05 6.44 -5.15
CA ARG A 132 -3.13 5.30 -5.15
C ARG A 132 -3.69 4.12 -5.95
N GLN A 133 -4.97 3.81 -5.77
CA GLN A 133 -5.64 2.74 -6.51
C GLN A 133 -5.68 3.02 -8.02
N GLU A 134 -5.95 4.27 -8.42
CA GLU A 134 -5.90 4.69 -9.82
C GLU A 134 -4.49 4.57 -10.41
N LEU A 135 -3.48 5.01 -9.66
CA LEU A 135 -2.07 4.90 -10.06
C LEU A 135 -1.65 3.44 -10.25
N ASP A 136 -2.02 2.57 -9.31
CA ASP A 136 -1.68 1.14 -9.38
C ASP A 136 -2.41 0.46 -10.55
N LYS A 137 -3.67 0.83 -10.82
CA LYS A 137 -4.40 0.36 -12.00
C LYS A 137 -3.72 0.80 -13.30
N ALA A 138 -3.33 2.06 -13.42
CA ALA A 138 -2.63 2.58 -14.60
C ALA A 138 -1.26 1.90 -14.80
N ARG A 139 -0.50 1.70 -13.72
CA ARG A 139 0.78 0.97 -13.75
C ARG A 139 0.61 -0.47 -14.21
N ASN A 140 -0.39 -1.17 -13.68
CA ASN A 140 -0.69 -2.55 -14.05
C ASN A 140 -1.08 -2.67 -15.53
N GLN A 141 -1.93 -1.78 -16.04
CA GLN A 141 -2.29 -1.75 -17.46
C GLN A 141 -1.06 -1.52 -18.36
N LEU A 142 -0.17 -0.61 -17.99
CA LEU A 142 1.05 -0.36 -18.75
C LEU A 142 2.01 -1.57 -18.71
N ALA A 143 2.15 -2.21 -17.55
CA ALA A 143 2.98 -3.40 -17.38
C ALA A 143 2.43 -4.59 -18.19
N GLU A 144 1.11 -4.81 -18.18
CA GLU A 144 0.45 -5.81 -19.04
C GLU A 144 0.71 -5.53 -20.52
N ARG A 145 0.53 -4.28 -20.97
CA ARG A 145 0.80 -3.92 -22.37
C ARG A 145 2.25 -4.19 -22.76
N LYS A 146 3.23 -3.81 -21.93
CA LYS A 146 4.66 -4.08 -22.19
C LYS A 146 4.96 -5.57 -22.33
N ARG A 147 4.35 -6.42 -21.50
CA ARG A 147 4.50 -7.88 -21.59
C ARG A 147 3.93 -8.43 -22.89
N ILE A 148 2.73 -7.99 -23.28
CA ILE A 148 2.10 -8.41 -24.54
C ILE A 148 2.96 -7.99 -25.74
N GLU A 149 3.44 -6.75 -25.77
CA GLU A 149 4.33 -6.27 -26.84
C GLU A 149 5.64 -7.08 -26.92
N ARG A 150 6.26 -7.39 -25.77
CA ARG A 150 7.46 -8.23 -25.72
C ARG A 150 7.19 -9.64 -26.24
N ALA A 151 6.10 -10.27 -25.83
CA ALA A 151 5.72 -11.60 -26.30
C ALA A 151 5.46 -11.62 -27.81
N LYS A 152 4.75 -10.62 -28.35
CA LYS A 152 4.58 -10.45 -29.80
C LYS A 152 5.95 -10.36 -30.50
N GLY A 153 6.84 -9.49 -30.02
CA GLY A 153 8.17 -9.33 -30.59
C GLY A 153 9.02 -10.61 -30.59
N LEU A 154 8.92 -11.43 -29.54
CA LEU A 154 9.59 -12.74 -29.49
C LEU A 154 8.95 -13.76 -30.46
N LEU A 155 7.61 -13.82 -30.54
CA LEU A 155 6.91 -14.68 -31.48
C LEU A 155 7.23 -14.31 -32.94
N MET A 156 7.27 -13.03 -33.26
CA MET A 156 7.64 -12.54 -34.59
C MET A 156 9.05 -13.01 -34.98
N LYS A 157 10.01 -12.93 -34.04
CA LYS A 157 11.39 -13.40 -34.27
C LYS A 157 11.51 -14.92 -34.44
N HIS A 158 10.76 -15.70 -33.65
CA HIS A 158 10.89 -17.16 -33.64
C HIS A 158 10.03 -17.88 -34.70
N GLN A 159 8.88 -17.31 -35.07
CA GLN A 159 7.92 -17.94 -35.99
C GLN A 159 7.81 -17.23 -37.33
N SER A 160 8.65 -16.22 -37.59
CA SER A 160 8.64 -15.43 -38.82
C SER A 160 7.24 -14.92 -39.18
N CYS A 161 6.48 -14.51 -38.17
CA CYS A 161 5.11 -14.02 -38.32
C CYS A 161 5.07 -12.49 -38.18
N ASP A 162 4.03 -11.88 -38.74
CA ASP A 162 3.74 -10.46 -38.54
C ASP A 162 3.08 -10.20 -37.17
N GLU A 163 2.94 -8.93 -36.81
CA GLU A 163 2.40 -8.53 -35.51
C GLU A 163 0.95 -9.00 -35.31
N GLU A 164 0.12 -8.91 -36.35
CA GLU A 164 -1.30 -9.32 -36.34
C GLU A 164 -1.45 -10.83 -36.13
N GLN A 165 -0.57 -11.62 -36.72
CA GLN A 165 -0.50 -13.07 -36.52
C GLN A 165 -0.05 -13.40 -35.10
N ALA A 166 1.02 -12.77 -34.61
CA ALA A 166 1.52 -12.97 -33.25
C ALA A 166 0.46 -12.65 -32.19
N TYR A 167 -0.28 -11.54 -32.36
CA TYR A 167 -1.36 -11.17 -31.45
C TYR A 167 -2.54 -12.15 -31.50
N ARG A 168 -2.96 -12.59 -32.70
CA ARG A 168 -3.99 -13.63 -32.87
C ARG A 168 -3.61 -14.94 -32.17
N MET A 169 -2.34 -15.33 -32.22
CA MET A 169 -1.83 -16.52 -31.54
C MET A 169 -1.92 -16.39 -30.02
N LEU A 170 -1.44 -15.27 -29.45
CA LEU A 170 -1.55 -15.00 -28.01
C LEU A 170 -3.01 -15.01 -27.56
N ARG A 171 -3.90 -14.37 -28.32
CA ARG A 171 -5.34 -14.33 -28.02
C ARG A 171 -5.98 -15.72 -28.08
N LYS A 172 -5.65 -16.52 -29.08
CA LYS A 172 -6.15 -17.90 -29.21
C LYS A 172 -5.69 -18.76 -28.03
N LEU A 173 -4.40 -18.70 -27.70
CA LEU A 173 -3.84 -19.42 -26.55
C LEU A 173 -4.47 -18.99 -25.22
N ALA A 174 -4.76 -17.71 -25.05
CA ALA A 174 -5.47 -17.20 -23.88
C ALA A 174 -6.91 -17.75 -23.79
N MET A 175 -7.63 -17.78 -24.92
CA MET A 175 -8.98 -18.32 -25.00
C MET A 175 -9.01 -19.83 -24.71
N ASP A 176 -8.10 -20.60 -25.31
CA ASP A 176 -8.01 -22.05 -25.14
C ASP A 176 -7.69 -22.44 -23.67
N ARG A 177 -7.00 -21.57 -22.93
CA ARG A 177 -6.62 -21.79 -21.52
C ARG A 177 -7.53 -21.11 -20.51
N GLY A 178 -8.49 -20.28 -20.94
CA GLY A 178 -9.31 -19.46 -20.05
C GLY A 178 -8.52 -18.44 -19.22
N GLN A 179 -7.37 -17.99 -19.73
CA GLN A 179 -6.45 -17.08 -19.02
C GLN A 179 -6.47 -15.68 -19.64
N ARG A 180 -5.92 -14.69 -18.93
CA ARG A 180 -5.73 -13.35 -19.50
C ARG A 180 -4.59 -13.37 -20.51
N ILE A 181 -4.69 -12.54 -21.56
CA ILE A 181 -3.66 -12.45 -22.61
C ILE A 181 -2.28 -12.10 -22.01
N ALA A 182 -2.24 -11.26 -20.98
CA ALA A 182 -0.99 -10.90 -20.30
C ALA A 182 -0.33 -12.11 -19.60
N GLU A 183 -1.10 -13.02 -19.01
CA GLU A 183 -0.58 -14.23 -18.34
C GLU A 183 -0.02 -15.24 -19.35
N VAL A 184 -0.68 -15.35 -20.51
CA VAL A 184 -0.16 -16.14 -21.64
C VAL A 184 1.09 -15.49 -22.22
N ALA A 185 1.14 -14.17 -22.32
CA ALA A 185 2.32 -13.45 -22.78
C ALA A 185 3.53 -13.75 -21.88
N ASP A 186 3.37 -13.75 -20.56
CA ASP A 186 4.42 -14.14 -19.62
C ASP A 186 4.88 -15.59 -19.84
N SER A 187 3.93 -16.52 -19.98
CA SER A 187 4.26 -17.93 -20.25
C SER A 187 5.04 -18.10 -21.56
N VAL A 188 4.68 -17.35 -22.59
CA VAL A 188 5.36 -17.37 -23.90
C VAL A 188 6.76 -16.77 -23.79
N ILE A 189 6.93 -15.65 -23.07
CA ILE A 189 8.24 -15.05 -22.81
C ILE A 189 9.14 -16.06 -22.11
N ASP A 190 8.67 -16.69 -21.03
CA ASP A 190 9.46 -17.65 -20.26
C ASP A 190 9.91 -18.87 -21.09
N ILE A 191 9.03 -19.41 -21.92
CA ILE A 191 9.35 -20.55 -22.80
C ILE A 191 10.37 -20.12 -23.87
N LEU A 192 10.13 -18.99 -24.55
CA LEU A 192 10.99 -18.55 -25.65
C LEU A 192 12.35 -18.07 -25.16
N ASP A 193 12.44 -17.44 -23.99
CA ASP A 193 13.73 -17.05 -23.38
C ASP A 193 14.56 -18.29 -22.99
N ARG A 194 13.93 -19.37 -22.49
CA ARG A 194 14.61 -20.64 -22.19
C ARG A 194 15.10 -21.38 -23.42
N LEU A 195 14.41 -21.25 -24.54
CA LEU A 195 14.84 -21.81 -25.83
C LEU A 195 16.01 -21.01 -26.45
N ASN A 196 16.41 -19.90 -25.83
CA ASN A 196 17.46 -19.00 -26.31
C ASN A 196 18.58 -18.78 -25.26
N PRO A 197 19.39 -19.81 -24.91
CA PRO A 197 20.49 -19.65 -23.96
C PRO A 197 21.64 -18.75 -24.48
N THR A 198 21.61 -18.29 -25.73
CA THR A 198 22.77 -17.70 -26.42
C THR A 198 22.84 -16.16 -26.41
N LEU A 199 21.93 -15.45 -25.70
CA LEU A 199 21.98 -13.97 -25.62
C LEU A 199 22.18 -13.42 -24.19
N ALA A 200 22.30 -14.27 -23.18
CA ALA A 200 22.68 -13.87 -21.83
C ALA A 200 24.20 -13.89 -21.64
N SER A 201 24.94 -13.09 -22.42
CA SER A 201 26.25 -12.52 -22.03
C SER A 201 26.79 -11.62 -23.14
N PRO A 202 27.00 -10.33 -22.85
CA PRO A 202 28.27 -9.72 -23.23
C PRO A 202 28.81 -8.81 -22.13
N GLN A 203 29.96 -9.18 -21.54
CA GLN A 203 31.20 -8.37 -21.50
C GLN A 203 32.15 -8.81 -20.37
N GLY A 204 33.39 -9.10 -20.77
CA GLY A 204 34.57 -8.60 -20.07
C GLY A 204 35.30 -9.55 -19.12
N ARG A 205 36.22 -10.36 -19.64
CA ARG A 205 37.51 -10.54 -18.97
C ARG A 205 38.66 -10.41 -19.98
N PRO A 206 39.64 -9.52 -19.71
CA PRO A 206 40.73 -9.29 -20.63
C PRO A 206 41.72 -10.46 -20.60
N ASP A 207 42.29 -10.67 -21.77
CA ASP A 207 43.38 -11.56 -22.13
C ASP A 207 44.60 -11.33 -21.21
N GLN A 208 44.94 -12.30 -20.34
CA GLN A 208 46.26 -12.35 -19.70
C GLN A 208 47.17 -13.25 -20.54
N ARG A 209 47.78 -12.64 -21.56
CA ARG A 209 49.02 -13.15 -22.15
C ARG A 209 50.21 -12.63 -21.35
N GLY A 210 51.01 -13.57 -20.86
CA GLY A 210 52.46 -13.50 -20.97
C GLY A 210 53.22 -12.79 -19.85
N SER A 211 53.75 -13.58 -18.92
CA SER A 211 55.13 -13.41 -18.45
C SER A 211 55.64 -14.71 -17.82
N ARG A 212 56.16 -15.60 -18.69
CA ARG A 212 57.25 -16.51 -18.35
C ARG A 212 58.55 -15.81 -18.71
N SER A 213 59.37 -15.53 -17.71
CA SER A 213 60.85 -15.51 -17.65
C SER A 213 61.31 -14.43 -16.69
#